data_AF-A0A1B8GVL3-F1
#
_entry.id   AF-A0A1B8GVL3-F1
#
_cell.length_a   1.000
_cell.length_b   1.000
_cell.length_c   1.000
_cell.angle_alpha   90.00
_cell.angle_beta   90.00
_cell.angle_gamma   90.00
#
_symmetry.space_group_name_H-M   'P 1'
#
loop_
_entity.id
_entity.type
_entity.pdbx_description
1 polymer ?
#
loop_
_entity_poly.entity_id
_entity_poly.type
_entity_poly.pdbx_seq_one_letter_code
_entity_poly.pdbx_strand_id
1 'polypeptide(L)'
;MHYTAATAILAFASAAVAAPQLDKPISPPWTQSTNFRLVANVTGADLTPSIQDYVLTSYHVGAGQAAAVLVPNDATNPGRQFYVNGTAEDIRYNRGNILTSGGTPPFPFGIQVSPAPATAVTINAGLGTTSVGLERFPSPVTYLTAPEAATYVACNQQLPFSEAIALNVLRTGEAVPGGCAQVRLLPQCSEGDGSVHETENTVQCYVDVAGIDWSLYID
;
A
#
# COMPACT_ATOMS: atom_id res chain seq x y z
N MET A 1 39.24 5.71 79.19
CA MET A 1 39.10 4.92 77.95
C MET A 1 37.92 5.49 77.18
N HIS A 2 38.20 6.24 76.11
CA HIS A 2 37.17 6.75 75.20
C HIS A 2 37.52 6.25 73.81
N TYR A 3 36.67 5.38 73.24
CA TYR A 3 36.76 4.97 71.85
C TYR A 3 35.65 5.67 71.09
N THR A 4 36.03 6.57 70.19
CA THR A 4 35.14 7.22 69.22
C THR A 4 34.96 6.28 68.03
N ALA A 5 33.73 5.81 67.79
CA ALA A 5 33.37 5.05 66.60
C ALA A 5 32.94 6.02 65.50
N ALA A 6 33.72 6.11 64.42
CA ALA A 6 33.36 6.84 63.21
C ALA A 6 32.47 5.95 62.33
N THR A 7 31.23 6.38 62.08
CA THR A 7 30.29 5.69 61.18
C THR A 7 30.42 6.29 59.77
N ALA A 8 30.95 5.50 58.82
CA ALA A 8 31.04 5.89 57.42
C ALA A 8 29.68 5.72 56.73
N ILE A 9 29.16 6.81 56.14
CA ILE A 9 27.94 6.80 55.32
C ILE A 9 28.34 6.44 53.89
N LEU A 10 28.00 5.24 53.43
CA LEU A 10 28.11 4.87 52.02
C LEU A 10 26.99 5.56 51.23
N ALA A 11 27.36 6.55 50.42
CA ALA A 11 26.47 7.12 49.42
C ALA A 11 26.43 6.20 48.19
N PHE A 12 25.28 5.57 47.91
CA PHE A 12 25.04 4.86 46.66
C PHE A 12 24.74 5.87 45.55
N ALA A 13 25.73 6.12 44.69
CA ALA A 13 25.51 6.85 43.44
C ALA A 13 24.68 5.97 42.49
N SER A 14 23.42 6.34 42.27
CA SER A 14 22.56 5.71 41.27
C SER A 14 23.02 6.20 39.89
N ALA A 15 23.68 5.35 39.11
CA ALA A 15 23.92 5.62 37.71
C ALA A 15 22.56 5.56 36.98
N ALA A 16 22.05 6.71 36.56
CA ALA A 16 20.93 6.77 35.64
C ALA A 16 21.39 6.17 34.30
N VAL A 17 20.96 4.95 34.01
CA VAL A 17 21.18 4.33 32.71
C VAL A 17 20.29 5.10 31.73
N ALA A 18 20.88 5.89 30.84
CA ALA A 18 20.15 6.49 29.73
C ALA A 18 19.58 5.35 28.88
N ALA A 19 18.25 5.22 28.83
CA ALA A 19 17.60 4.29 27.92
C ALA A 19 17.97 4.69 26.49
N PRO A 20 18.30 3.73 25.59
CA PRO A 20 18.52 4.05 24.19
C PRO A 20 17.26 4.71 23.64
N GLN A 21 17.38 5.94 23.18
CA GLN A 21 16.32 6.58 22.41
C GLN A 21 16.17 5.81 21.09
N LEU A 22 15.09 5.04 20.98
CA LEU A 22 14.58 4.57 19.70
C LEU A 22 14.03 5.79 18.94
N ASP A 23 14.91 6.61 18.38
CA ASP A 23 14.55 7.85 17.67
C ASP A 23 13.90 7.60 16.29
N LYS A 24 13.67 6.33 15.90
CA LYS A 24 12.99 5.97 14.66
C LYS A 24 11.59 5.43 14.97
N PRO A 25 10.49 6.08 14.55
CA PRO A 25 9.14 5.55 14.73
C PRO A 25 9.04 4.16 14.12
N ILE A 26 8.46 3.21 14.86
CA ILE A 26 8.40 1.80 14.43
C ILE A 26 7.43 1.61 13.24
N SER A 27 6.45 2.51 13.06
CA SER A 27 5.45 2.43 12.01
C SER A 27 5.02 3.85 11.58
N PRO A 28 4.65 4.07 10.30
CA PRO A 28 4.11 5.35 9.85
C PRO A 28 2.74 5.64 10.49
N PRO A 29 2.32 6.91 10.64
CA PRO A 29 1.01 7.25 11.18
C PRO A 29 -0.14 6.66 10.36
N TRP A 30 -0.97 5.83 10.97
CA TRP A 30 -2.12 5.17 10.33
C TRP A 30 -3.40 5.35 11.13
N THR A 31 -4.53 5.16 10.45
CA THR A 31 -5.87 5.02 11.04
C THR A 31 -6.57 3.82 10.38
N GLN A 32 -7.88 3.72 10.53
CA GLN A 32 -8.67 2.65 9.96
C GLN A 32 -9.85 3.18 9.16
N SER A 33 -10.18 2.50 8.06
CA SER A 33 -11.37 2.75 7.25
C SER A 33 -11.81 1.45 6.57
N THR A 34 -13.08 1.37 6.17
CA THR A 34 -13.56 0.32 5.27
C THR A 34 -13.16 0.58 3.81
N ASN A 35 -12.81 1.84 3.49
CA ASN A 35 -12.47 2.29 2.15
C ASN A 35 -11.12 3.01 2.14
N PHE A 36 -10.37 2.81 1.06
CA PHE A 36 -9.09 3.45 0.85
C PHE A 36 -8.84 3.67 -0.64
N ARG A 37 -7.89 4.55 -0.95
CA ARG A 37 -7.29 4.71 -2.28
C ARG A 37 -5.87 4.18 -2.25
N LEU A 38 -5.35 3.80 -3.40
CA LEU A 38 -3.97 3.30 -3.50
C LEU A 38 -3.09 4.40 -4.10
N VAL A 39 -2.12 4.87 -3.32
CA VAL A 39 -1.20 5.94 -3.69
C VAL A 39 0.19 5.36 -3.94
N ALA A 40 0.82 5.78 -5.03
CA ALA A 40 2.13 5.31 -5.44
C ALA A 40 3.23 6.00 -4.63
N ASN A 41 4.07 5.19 -4.00
CA ASN A 41 5.36 5.59 -3.48
C ASN A 41 6.46 4.93 -4.31
N VAL A 42 7.28 5.75 -4.98
CA VAL A 42 8.39 5.29 -5.80
C VAL A 42 9.53 4.83 -4.89
N THR A 43 10.04 3.62 -5.13
CA THR A 43 11.09 3.00 -4.29
C THR A 43 12.43 2.85 -5.02
N GLY A 44 12.64 3.59 -6.11
CA GLY A 44 13.84 3.47 -6.93
C GLY A 44 13.94 4.62 -7.93
N ALA A 45 14.42 4.33 -9.13
CA ALA A 45 14.38 5.30 -10.23
C ALA A 45 12.94 5.64 -10.58
N ASP A 46 12.66 6.93 -10.72
CA ASP A 46 11.35 7.46 -11.07
C ASP A 46 11.25 7.76 -12.58
N LEU A 47 10.03 8.00 -13.04
CA LEU A 47 9.72 8.58 -14.34
C LEU A 47 9.99 10.08 -14.34
N THR A 48 9.96 10.67 -15.53
CA THR A 48 10.00 12.12 -15.73
C THR A 48 8.81 12.53 -16.60
N PRO A 49 7.80 13.25 -16.06
CA PRO A 49 7.70 13.73 -14.67
C PRO A 49 7.55 12.60 -13.63
N SER A 50 7.87 12.92 -12.38
CA SER A 50 7.74 12.00 -11.24
C SER A 50 6.30 11.52 -11.08
N ILE A 51 6.14 10.24 -10.73
CA ILE A 51 4.85 9.63 -10.40
C ILE A 51 4.69 9.36 -8.90
N GLN A 52 5.56 9.93 -8.07
CA GLN A 52 5.36 9.97 -6.62
C GLN A 52 4.01 10.61 -6.31
N ASP A 53 3.27 10.03 -5.37
CA ASP A 53 1.91 10.46 -5.00
C ASP A 53 0.88 10.32 -6.13
N TYR A 54 1.13 9.56 -7.19
CA TYR A 54 0.06 9.26 -8.14
C TYR A 54 -0.93 8.25 -7.54
N VAL A 55 -2.21 8.35 -7.91
CA VAL A 55 -3.27 7.49 -7.40
C VAL A 55 -3.69 6.45 -8.44
N LEU A 56 -3.96 5.22 -7.97
CA LEU A 56 -4.44 4.14 -8.81
C LEU A 56 -5.89 4.36 -9.26
N THR A 57 -6.13 4.16 -10.55
CA THR A 57 -7.44 4.18 -11.17
C THR A 57 -7.54 3.16 -12.31
N SER A 58 -8.70 3.12 -12.96
CA SER A 58 -9.00 2.22 -14.07
C SER A 58 -8.98 2.97 -15.40
N TYR A 59 -8.31 2.40 -16.39
CA TYR A 59 -8.36 2.83 -17.78
C TYR A 59 -9.24 1.85 -18.57
N HIS A 60 -10.45 2.28 -18.93
CA HIS A 60 -11.42 1.41 -19.60
C HIS A 60 -10.91 0.96 -20.98
N VAL A 61 -10.77 -0.35 -21.19
CA VAL A 61 -10.35 -0.95 -22.47
C VAL A 61 -11.45 -1.78 -23.15
N GLY A 62 -12.54 -2.05 -22.44
CA GLY A 62 -13.66 -2.85 -22.94
C GLY A 62 -14.72 -3.06 -21.87
N ALA A 63 -15.84 -3.68 -22.25
CA ALA A 63 -16.94 -3.95 -21.33
C ALA A 63 -16.49 -4.81 -20.14
N GLY A 64 -16.53 -4.23 -18.95
CA GLY A 64 -16.05 -4.89 -17.73
C GLY A 64 -14.53 -5.08 -17.67
N GLN A 65 -13.77 -4.43 -18.54
CA GLN A 65 -12.31 -4.57 -18.64
C GLN A 65 -11.61 -3.22 -18.56
N ALA A 66 -10.60 -3.14 -17.69
CA ALA A 66 -9.75 -1.96 -17.58
C ALA A 66 -8.30 -2.31 -17.24
N ALA A 67 -7.37 -1.58 -17.84
CA ALA A 67 -5.99 -1.58 -17.35
C ALA A 67 -5.92 -0.82 -16.01
N ALA A 68 -5.09 -1.30 -15.10
CA ALA A 68 -4.77 -0.54 -13.89
C ALA A 68 -3.75 0.55 -14.26
N VAL A 69 -4.06 1.81 -13.98
CA VAL A 69 -3.19 2.95 -14.33
C VAL A 69 -3.03 3.90 -13.17
N LEU A 70 -1.92 4.62 -13.15
CA LEU A 70 -1.66 5.71 -12.21
C LEU A 70 -1.96 7.06 -12.88
N VAL A 71 -2.60 7.96 -12.13
CA VAL A 71 -2.88 9.34 -12.53
C VAL A 71 -2.43 10.31 -11.43
N PRO A 72 -2.17 11.59 -11.73
CA PRO A 72 -1.86 12.58 -10.70
C PRO A 72 -2.93 12.58 -9.59
N ASN A 73 -2.53 12.66 -8.33
CA ASN A 73 -3.47 12.74 -7.21
C ASN A 73 -3.86 14.21 -7.00
N ASP A 74 -4.95 14.62 -7.64
CA ASP A 74 -5.47 15.98 -7.57
C ASP A 74 -7.00 15.99 -7.45
N ALA A 75 -7.59 17.18 -7.31
CA ALA A 75 -9.04 17.32 -7.12
C ALA A 75 -9.88 16.79 -8.31
N THR A 76 -9.31 16.71 -9.51
CA THR A 76 -9.95 16.16 -10.71
C THR A 76 -9.71 14.66 -10.87
N ASN A 77 -8.68 14.15 -10.22
CA ASN A 77 -8.27 12.76 -10.24
C ASN A 77 -8.22 12.20 -8.81
N PRO A 78 -9.39 12.00 -8.17
CA PRO A 78 -9.42 11.44 -6.81
C PRO A 78 -8.99 9.98 -6.78
N GLY A 79 -8.69 9.33 -7.91
CA GLY A 79 -8.42 7.92 -8.00
C GLY A 79 -9.63 7.04 -7.71
N ARG A 80 -9.41 5.73 -7.71
CA ARG A 80 -10.46 4.75 -7.44
C ARG A 80 -10.46 4.36 -5.96
N GLN A 81 -11.65 4.24 -5.39
CA GLN A 81 -11.86 3.75 -4.02
C GLN A 81 -11.90 2.23 -4.02
N PHE A 82 -11.16 1.63 -3.10
CA PHE A 82 -11.05 0.19 -2.91
C PHE A 82 -11.48 -0.19 -1.50
N TYR A 83 -11.90 -1.45 -1.36
CA TYR A 83 -12.24 -2.08 -0.09
C TYR A 83 -11.71 -3.51 -0.07
N VAL A 84 -11.48 -4.02 1.13
CA VAL A 84 -11.09 -5.42 1.33
C VAL A 84 -12.33 -6.26 1.56
N ASN A 85 -12.56 -7.25 0.69
CA ASN A 85 -13.71 -8.14 0.77
C ASN A 85 -13.30 -9.59 1.08
N GLY A 86 -13.92 -10.16 2.11
CA GLY A 86 -13.73 -11.56 2.50
C GLY A 86 -14.01 -11.76 3.99
N THR A 87 -14.17 -13.02 4.39
CA THR A 87 -14.31 -13.36 5.82
C THR A 87 -13.02 -13.10 6.58
N ALA A 88 -13.08 -12.98 7.91
CA ALA A 88 -11.87 -12.86 8.74
C ALA A 88 -10.85 -13.98 8.49
N GLU A 89 -11.33 -15.20 8.17
CA GLU A 89 -10.47 -16.33 7.80
C GLU A 89 -9.79 -16.08 6.43
N ASP A 90 -10.55 -15.65 5.43
CA ASP A 90 -9.98 -15.35 4.10
C ASP A 90 -8.96 -14.23 4.16
N ILE A 91 -9.26 -13.19 4.94
CA ILE A 91 -8.37 -12.07 5.18
C ILE A 91 -7.08 -12.53 5.89
N ARG A 92 -7.20 -13.42 6.89
CA ARG A 92 -6.06 -13.99 7.62
C ARG A 92 -5.15 -14.86 6.74
N TYR A 93 -5.71 -15.59 5.78
CA TYR A 93 -4.94 -16.47 4.89
C TYR A 93 -4.70 -15.86 3.49
N ASN A 94 -4.85 -14.55 3.35
CA ASN A 94 -4.65 -13.81 2.08
C ASN A 94 -5.48 -14.36 0.90
N ARG A 95 -6.67 -14.90 1.19
CA ARG A 95 -7.68 -15.36 0.23
C ARG A 95 -8.79 -14.32 -0.03
N GLY A 96 -8.74 -13.19 0.68
CA GLY A 96 -9.60 -12.04 0.42
C GLY A 96 -9.31 -11.38 -0.92
N ASN A 97 -10.11 -10.37 -1.27
CA ASN A 97 -9.95 -9.61 -2.50
C ASN A 97 -9.89 -8.11 -2.22
N ILE A 98 -9.07 -7.41 -2.99
CA ILE A 98 -9.12 -5.95 -3.10
C ILE A 98 -10.09 -5.62 -4.23
N LEU A 99 -11.24 -5.07 -3.85
CA LEU A 99 -12.35 -4.79 -4.75
C LEU A 99 -12.66 -3.30 -4.80
N THR A 100 -13.43 -2.92 -5.79
CA THR A 100 -13.88 -1.55 -6.01
C THR A 100 -15.20 -1.55 -6.78
N SER A 101 -16.11 -0.64 -6.42
CA SER A 101 -17.43 -0.55 -7.05
C SER A 101 -17.32 0.09 -8.43
N GLY A 102 -17.91 -0.52 -9.46
CA GLY A 102 -17.93 0.00 -10.81
C GLY A 102 -19.24 -0.30 -11.54
N GLY A 103 -19.49 0.38 -12.66
CA GLY A 103 -20.70 0.17 -13.46
C GLY A 103 -21.97 0.81 -12.89
N THR A 104 -23.09 0.59 -13.58
CA THR A 104 -24.42 1.05 -13.16
C THR A 104 -25.45 -0.03 -13.54
N PRO A 105 -26.04 -0.76 -12.58
CA PRO A 105 -25.85 -0.65 -11.12
C PRO A 105 -24.43 -1.04 -10.67
N PRO A 106 -23.99 -0.62 -9.47
CA PRO A 106 -22.67 -0.97 -8.95
C PRO A 106 -22.45 -2.49 -8.89
N PHE A 107 -21.31 -2.93 -9.41
CA PHE A 107 -20.83 -4.31 -9.44
C PHE A 107 -19.36 -4.34 -8.99
N PRO A 108 -18.87 -5.41 -8.33
CA PRO A 108 -17.48 -5.49 -7.90
C PRO A 108 -16.52 -5.62 -9.08
N PHE A 109 -15.43 -4.87 -9.03
CA PHE A 109 -14.28 -5.02 -9.89
C PHE A 109 -13.06 -5.34 -9.02
N GLY A 110 -12.26 -6.31 -9.42
CA GLY A 110 -11.10 -6.77 -8.67
C GLY A 110 -9.78 -6.45 -9.36
N ILE A 111 -8.74 -6.23 -8.58
CA ILE A 111 -7.37 -6.14 -9.09
C ILE A 111 -6.92 -7.53 -9.53
N GLN A 112 -6.62 -7.69 -10.83
CA GLN A 112 -6.22 -8.94 -11.45
C GLN A 112 -4.81 -8.82 -12.01
N VAL A 113 -3.94 -9.75 -11.62
CA VAL A 113 -2.57 -9.89 -12.11
C VAL A 113 -2.53 -11.02 -13.11
N SER A 114 -1.99 -10.74 -14.30
CA SER A 114 -1.85 -11.75 -15.35
C SER A 114 -0.84 -12.84 -14.95
N PRO A 115 -1.11 -14.13 -15.25
CA PRO A 115 -0.17 -15.20 -14.96
C PRO A 115 1.11 -15.05 -15.78
N ALA A 116 2.22 -15.58 -15.27
CA ALA A 116 3.49 -15.60 -15.99
C ALA A 116 3.34 -16.27 -17.38
N PRO A 117 4.01 -15.75 -18.43
CA PRO A 117 5.03 -14.69 -18.40
C PRO A 117 4.45 -13.26 -18.48
N ALA A 118 3.13 -13.10 -18.59
CA ALA A 118 2.52 -11.77 -18.64
C ALA A 118 2.71 -11.03 -17.30
N THR A 119 2.70 -9.70 -17.37
CA THR A 119 2.95 -8.80 -16.23
C THR A 119 1.81 -7.81 -15.99
N ALA A 120 0.81 -7.76 -16.87
CA ALA A 120 -0.24 -6.76 -16.81
C ALA A 120 -1.08 -6.87 -15.54
N VAL A 121 -1.32 -5.71 -14.91
CA VAL A 121 -2.30 -5.54 -13.83
C VAL A 121 -3.54 -4.86 -14.41
N THR A 122 -4.71 -5.42 -14.10
CA THR A 122 -6.00 -4.96 -14.60
C THR A 122 -6.99 -4.79 -13.45
N ILE A 123 -8.05 -4.02 -13.68
CA ILE A 123 -9.16 -3.85 -12.75
C ILE A 123 -10.43 -4.22 -13.52
N ASN A 124 -10.83 -5.49 -13.46
CA ASN A 124 -11.91 -6.02 -14.28
C ASN A 124 -13.10 -6.43 -13.42
N ALA A 125 -14.26 -6.56 -14.05
CA ALA A 125 -15.48 -7.01 -13.39
C ALA A 125 -15.28 -8.41 -12.80
N GLY A 126 -15.74 -8.59 -11.57
CA GLY A 126 -15.60 -9.83 -10.80
C GLY A 126 -14.53 -9.75 -9.72
N LEU A 127 -14.11 -10.93 -9.25
CA LEU A 127 -13.10 -11.06 -8.20
C LEU A 127 -11.70 -10.74 -8.72
N GLY A 128 -10.80 -10.40 -7.78
CA GLY A 128 -9.40 -10.16 -8.06
C GLY A 128 -8.57 -11.44 -8.04
N THR A 129 -7.27 -11.30 -8.27
CA THR A 129 -6.31 -12.39 -8.11
C THR A 129 -6.06 -12.66 -6.63
N THR A 130 -6.15 -13.92 -6.21
CA THR A 130 -5.79 -14.36 -4.85
C THR A 130 -4.39 -13.87 -4.48
N SER A 131 -4.18 -13.55 -3.20
CA SER A 131 -2.94 -12.98 -2.67
C SER A 131 -2.63 -11.53 -3.09
N VAL A 132 -3.45 -10.91 -3.93
CA VAL A 132 -3.53 -9.44 -4.00
C VAL A 132 -4.35 -8.97 -2.81
N GLY A 133 -3.66 -8.41 -1.83
CA GLY A 133 -4.20 -8.04 -0.53
C GLY A 133 -3.48 -6.83 0.04
N LEU A 134 -3.72 -6.52 1.31
CA LEU A 134 -2.92 -5.56 2.05
C LEU A 134 -1.96 -6.30 2.97
N GLU A 135 -0.70 -5.89 2.97
CA GLU A 135 0.32 -6.36 3.90
C GLU A 135 -0.08 -5.99 5.34
N ARG A 136 0.18 -6.89 6.29
CA ARG A 136 -0.27 -6.75 7.69
C ARG A 136 0.88 -7.04 8.65
N PHE A 137 0.57 -6.96 9.94
CA PHE A 137 1.47 -7.45 11.00
C PHE A 137 2.03 -8.84 10.63
N PRO A 138 3.36 -9.05 10.73
CA PRO A 138 4.32 -8.23 11.48
C PRO A 138 4.96 -7.06 10.72
N SER A 139 4.60 -6.81 9.46
CA SER A 139 5.14 -5.65 8.73
C SER A 139 4.66 -4.34 9.35
N PRO A 140 5.55 -3.37 9.60
CA PRO A 140 5.16 -2.04 10.09
C PRO A 140 4.53 -1.16 9.00
N VAL A 141 4.67 -1.56 7.73
CA VAL A 141 4.14 -0.84 6.57
C VAL A 141 3.07 -1.69 5.89
N THR A 142 1.89 -1.11 5.74
CA THR A 142 0.77 -1.66 4.98
C THR A 142 0.89 -1.20 3.53
N TYR A 143 0.91 -2.13 2.59
CA TYR A 143 0.96 -1.84 1.16
C TYR A 143 0.20 -2.93 0.40
N LEU A 144 -0.17 -2.67 -0.85
CA LEU A 144 -0.79 -3.67 -1.72
C LEU A 144 0.23 -4.77 -2.03
N THR A 145 -0.09 -6.01 -1.71
CA THR A 145 0.75 -7.18 -2.02
C THR A 145 0.54 -7.63 -3.45
N ALA A 146 1.60 -8.06 -4.12
CA ALA A 146 1.52 -8.76 -5.40
C ALA A 146 1.69 -10.29 -5.19
N PRO A 147 1.09 -11.13 -6.04
CA PRO A 147 1.26 -12.59 -5.98
C PRO A 147 2.67 -13.00 -6.48
N GLU A 148 2.99 -14.29 -6.38
CA GLU A 148 4.17 -14.92 -7.03
C GLU A 148 5.53 -14.30 -6.67
N ALA A 149 5.72 -13.78 -5.45
CA ALA A 149 6.94 -13.08 -5.05
C ALA A 149 7.31 -11.97 -6.06
N ALA A 150 6.35 -11.08 -6.33
CA ALA A 150 6.51 -9.93 -7.19
C ALA A 150 6.35 -8.61 -6.42
N THR A 151 6.70 -7.53 -7.09
CA THR A 151 6.42 -6.15 -6.71
C THR A 151 5.73 -5.44 -7.87
N TYR A 152 5.35 -4.18 -7.69
CA TYR A 152 4.71 -3.40 -8.75
C TYR A 152 5.70 -2.47 -9.43
N VAL A 153 5.51 -2.31 -10.75
CA VAL A 153 6.18 -1.30 -11.55
C VAL A 153 5.14 -0.53 -12.35
N ALA A 154 5.38 0.76 -12.53
CA ALA A 154 4.54 1.67 -13.28
C ALA A 154 5.30 2.13 -14.51
N CYS A 155 4.76 1.86 -15.70
CA CYS A 155 5.44 2.05 -16.98
C CYS A 155 4.66 3.01 -17.86
N ASN A 156 5.34 3.94 -18.55
CA ASN A 156 4.68 4.67 -19.63
C ASN A 156 4.41 3.71 -20.79
N GLN A 157 3.13 3.46 -21.09
CA GLN A 157 2.71 2.46 -22.04
C GLN A 157 1.60 2.99 -22.94
N GLN A 158 1.69 2.66 -24.24
CA GLN A 158 0.58 2.85 -25.17
C GLN A 158 -0.54 1.84 -24.85
N LEU A 159 -1.69 2.36 -24.41
CA LEU A 159 -2.94 1.62 -24.28
C LEU A 159 -3.83 1.87 -25.51
N PRO A 160 -4.95 1.13 -25.70
CA PRO A 160 -5.74 1.20 -26.92
C PRO A 160 -6.22 2.59 -27.36
N PHE A 161 -6.43 3.54 -26.44
CA PHE A 161 -6.96 4.87 -26.77
C PHE A 161 -5.97 6.03 -26.54
N SER A 162 -4.92 5.83 -25.74
CA SER A 162 -3.92 6.83 -25.38
C SER A 162 -2.75 6.19 -24.64
N GLU A 163 -1.64 6.92 -24.50
CA GLU A 163 -0.63 6.57 -23.51
C GLU A 163 -1.17 6.75 -22.09
N ALA A 164 -0.67 5.93 -21.17
CA ALA A 164 -0.94 6.02 -19.74
C ALA A 164 0.21 5.40 -18.95
N ILE A 165 0.29 5.74 -17.65
CA ILE A 165 1.21 5.09 -16.72
C ILE A 165 0.55 3.79 -16.24
N ALA A 166 0.79 2.70 -16.95
CA ALA A 166 0.19 1.39 -16.68
C ALA A 166 0.92 0.65 -15.55
N LEU A 167 0.15 0.02 -14.67
CA LEU A 167 0.67 -0.81 -13.61
C LEU A 167 0.94 -2.24 -14.12
N ASN A 168 2.12 -2.75 -13.82
CA ASN A 168 2.57 -4.10 -14.12
C ASN A 168 3.20 -4.72 -12.86
N VAL A 169 3.40 -6.03 -12.88
CA VAL A 169 4.22 -6.72 -11.86
C VAL A 169 5.63 -6.94 -12.36
N LEU A 170 6.59 -6.84 -11.43
CA LEU A 170 8.00 -7.19 -11.61
C LEU A 170 8.31 -8.36 -10.67
N ARG A 171 8.70 -9.51 -11.20
CA ARG A 171 8.97 -10.70 -10.38
C ARG A 171 10.35 -10.65 -9.75
N THR A 172 10.54 -11.34 -8.63
CA THR A 172 11.83 -11.41 -7.95
C THR A 172 12.94 -11.89 -8.91
N GLY A 173 14.03 -11.13 -9.00
CA GLY A 173 15.17 -11.41 -9.87
C GLY A 173 15.10 -10.79 -11.26
N GLU A 174 13.97 -10.18 -11.64
CA GLU A 174 13.85 -9.38 -12.86
C GLU A 174 14.39 -7.95 -12.64
N ALA A 175 14.96 -7.36 -13.69
CA ALA A 175 15.35 -5.95 -13.67
C ALA A 175 14.15 -5.07 -14.02
N VAL A 176 14.06 -3.89 -13.39
CA VAL A 176 13.04 -2.88 -13.75
C VAL A 176 13.19 -2.54 -15.25
N PRO A 177 12.14 -2.69 -16.08
CA PRO A 177 12.23 -2.38 -17.50
C PRO A 177 12.48 -0.88 -17.74
N GLY A 178 13.14 -0.54 -18.85
CA GLY A 178 13.33 0.85 -19.25
C GLY A 178 12.00 1.58 -19.43
N GLY A 179 11.89 2.80 -18.92
CA GLY A 179 10.65 3.58 -18.94
C GLY A 179 9.62 3.16 -17.87
N CYS A 180 10.05 2.41 -16.86
CA CYS A 180 9.25 2.04 -15.70
C CYS A 180 9.89 2.55 -14.40
N ALA A 181 9.04 2.85 -13.41
CA ALA A 181 9.44 3.11 -12.04
C ALA A 181 8.91 2.00 -11.13
N GLN A 182 9.74 1.53 -10.20
CA GLN A 182 9.28 0.59 -9.17
C GLN A 182 8.46 1.34 -8.11
N VAL A 183 7.29 0.82 -7.79
CA VAL A 183 6.34 1.48 -6.90
C VAL A 183 5.82 0.52 -5.83
N ARG A 184 5.62 1.06 -4.62
CA ARG A 184 4.74 0.46 -3.61
C ARG A 184 3.43 1.23 -3.60
N LEU A 185 2.32 0.51 -3.62
CA LEU A 185 0.99 1.09 -3.55
C LEU A 185 0.52 1.09 -2.11
N LEU A 186 0.37 2.27 -1.53
CA LEU A 186 0.08 2.48 -0.12
C LEU A 186 -1.40 2.87 0.05
N PRO A 187 -2.15 2.21 0.95
CA PRO A 187 -3.55 2.54 1.16
C PRO A 187 -3.68 3.86 1.93
N GLN A 188 -4.25 4.89 1.31
CA GLN A 188 -4.68 6.11 1.98
C GLN A 188 -6.17 6.02 2.29
N CYS A 189 -6.57 6.29 3.54
CA CYS A 189 -7.97 6.21 3.92
C CYS A 189 -8.83 7.16 3.09
N SER A 190 -10.02 6.70 2.73
CA SER A 190 -11.02 7.53 2.05
C SER A 190 -12.40 7.30 2.65
N GLU A 191 -13.25 8.31 2.51
CA GLU A 191 -14.69 8.13 2.72
C GLU A 191 -15.23 7.16 1.65
N GLY A 192 -16.13 6.27 2.05
CA GLY A 192 -16.78 5.36 1.12
C GLY A 192 -17.84 6.07 0.28
N ASP A 193 -18.21 5.48 -0.85
CA ASP A 193 -19.27 5.97 -1.74
C ASP A 193 -20.70 5.68 -1.23
N GLY A 194 -20.83 5.17 0.00
CA GLY A 194 -22.09 4.76 0.62
C GLY A 194 -22.55 3.36 0.23
N SER A 195 -21.81 2.65 -0.63
CA SER A 195 -22.00 1.21 -0.86
C SER A 195 -21.67 0.44 0.42
N VAL A 196 -22.48 -0.57 0.71
CA VAL A 196 -22.25 -1.50 1.82
C VAL A 196 -22.06 -2.88 1.22
N HIS A 197 -20.92 -3.50 1.50
CA HIS A 197 -20.63 -4.86 1.06
C HIS A 197 -20.65 -5.81 2.27
N GLU A 198 -21.36 -6.93 2.15
CA GLU A 198 -21.63 -7.85 3.27
C GLU A 198 -20.37 -8.32 4.00
N THR A 199 -19.25 -8.45 3.29
CA THR A 199 -17.97 -8.90 3.84
C THR A 199 -16.85 -7.88 3.68
N GLU A 200 -17.17 -6.57 3.67
CA GLU A 200 -16.15 -5.53 3.76
C GLU A 200 -15.45 -5.53 5.11
N ASN A 201 -14.17 -5.18 5.11
CA ASN A 201 -13.34 -5.17 6.32
C ASN A 201 -12.85 -3.75 6.61
N THR A 202 -12.86 -3.39 7.89
CA THR A 202 -12.09 -2.26 8.40
C THR A 202 -10.61 -2.60 8.34
N VAL A 203 -9.83 -1.83 7.59
CA VAL A 203 -8.39 -2.05 7.39
C VAL A 203 -7.56 -0.86 7.82
N GLN A 204 -6.28 -1.12 8.12
CA GLN A 204 -5.28 -0.09 8.34
C GLN A 204 -5.00 0.67 7.04
N CYS A 205 -5.02 1.98 7.10
CA CYS A 205 -4.67 2.87 6.00
C CYS A 205 -4.06 4.17 6.54
N TYR A 206 -3.32 4.88 5.70
CA TYR A 206 -2.64 6.12 6.06
C TYR A 206 -3.57 7.31 5.96
N VAL A 207 -3.37 8.30 6.82
CA VAL A 207 -4.15 9.55 6.80
C VAL A 207 -3.81 10.37 5.55
N ASP A 208 -2.51 10.50 5.29
CA ASP A 208 -1.96 11.24 4.15
C ASP A 208 -0.65 10.56 3.73
N VAL A 209 -0.65 9.89 2.57
CA VAL A 209 0.53 9.19 2.06
C VAL A 209 1.60 10.19 1.62
N ALA A 210 1.21 11.31 1.01
CA ALA A 210 2.15 12.31 0.51
C ALA A 210 2.88 13.04 1.65
N GLY A 211 2.23 13.19 2.81
CA GLY A 211 2.79 13.83 3.99
C GLY A 211 3.76 12.97 4.81
N ILE A 212 3.91 11.68 4.48
CA ILE A 212 4.80 10.76 5.21
C ILE A 212 6.20 10.73 4.56
N ASP A 213 7.24 10.88 5.38
CA ASP A 213 8.61 10.59 4.97
C ASP A 213 8.84 9.07 4.91
N TRP A 214 8.60 8.50 3.73
CA TRP A 214 8.71 7.06 3.50
C TRP A 214 10.14 6.53 3.59
N SER A 215 11.16 7.38 3.50
CA SER A 215 12.57 6.97 3.66
C SER A 215 12.86 6.44 5.08
N LEU A 216 11.99 6.76 6.05
CA LEU A 216 12.04 6.20 7.38
C LEU A 216 11.44 4.79 7.47
N TYR A 217 10.64 4.32 6.52
CA TYR A 217 9.88 3.07 6.69
C TYR A 217 10.08 2.07 5.57
N ILE A 218 10.55 2.53 4.42
CA ILE A 218 10.67 1.78 3.18
C ILE A 218 12.08 1.99 2.65
N ASP A 219 12.83 0.89 2.61
CA ASP A 219 14.10 0.80 1.86
C ASP A 219 13.84 0.56 0.36
#